data_AF-A0A2P7U1U2-F1
#
_entry.id   AF-A0A2P7U1U2-F1
#
_cell.length_a   1.000
_cell.length_b   1.000
_cell.length_c   1.000
_cell.angle_alpha   90.00
_cell.angle_beta   90.00
_cell.angle_gamma   90.00
#
_symmetry.space_group_name_H-M   'P 1'
#
loop_
_entity.id
_entity.type
_entity.pdbx_description
1 polymer ?
#
loop_
_entity_poly.entity_id
_entity_poly.type
_entity_poly.pdbx_seq_one_letter_code
_entity_poly.pdbx_strand_id
1 'polypeptide(L)' 'MQDLIEGAGHTIFWLPPYRPDFNPVEKYWARIKKIRQDWRLDCIDTLFFYFMRICTVF' A
#
# COMPACT_ATOMS: atom_id res chain seq x y z
N MET A 1 -5.21 -15.96 -14.97
CA MET A 1 -4.72 -14.83 -14.16
C MET A 1 -3.21 -14.91 -13.98
N GLN A 2 -2.67 -16.08 -13.65
CA GLN A 2 -1.23 -16.37 -13.75
C GLN A 2 -0.64 -16.05 -15.13
N ASP A 3 -1.24 -16.60 -16.19
CA ASP A 3 -0.76 -16.38 -17.57
C ASP A 3 -0.73 -14.90 -18.00
N LEU A 4 -1.62 -14.07 -17.44
CA LEU A 4 -1.66 -12.62 -17.69
C LEU A 4 -0.51 -11.89 -16.99
N ILE A 5 -0.18 -12.31 -15.76
CA ILE A 5 0.90 -11.72 -14.96
C ILE A 5 2.25 -12.12 -15.57
N GLU A 6 2.42 -13.38 -15.91
CA GLU A 6 3.63 -13.91 -16.56
C GLU A 6 3.79 -13.35 -17.97
N GLY A 7 2.71 -13.24 -18.75
CA GLY A 7 2.71 -12.63 -20.08
C GLY A 7 3.08 -11.14 -20.08
N ALA A 8 2.86 -10.44 -18.96
CA ALA A 8 3.31 -9.07 -18.75
C ALA A 8 4.76 -8.96 -18.24
N GLY A 9 5.46 -10.09 -18.05
CA GLY A 9 6.83 -10.14 -17.54
C GLY A 9 6.95 -9.99 -16.01
N HIS A 10 5.85 -10.16 -15.28
CA HIS A 10 5.84 -10.10 -13.82
C HIS A 10 5.89 -11.49 -13.19
N THR A 11 6.44 -11.56 -11.97
CA THR A 11 6.52 -12.79 -11.19
C THR A 11 5.57 -12.73 -10.00
N ILE A 12 4.86 -13.81 -9.73
CA ILE A 12 3.97 -13.91 -8.56
C ILE A 12 4.78 -14.28 -7.33
N PHE A 13 4.71 -13.43 -6.30
CA PHE A 13 5.27 -13.70 -4.99
C PHE A 13 4.19 -14.28 -4.07
N TRP A 14 4.34 -15.56 -3.69
CA TRP A 14 3.43 -16.24 -2.79
C TRP A 14 3.76 -15.95 -1.33
N LEU A 15 2.80 -15.40 -0.60
CA LEU A 15 2.92 -15.14 0.84
C LEU A 15 2.33 -16.30 1.65
N PRO A 16 2.92 -16.62 2.82
CA PRO A 16 2.33 -17.62 3.71
C PRO A 16 1.02 -17.10 4.34
N PRO A 17 0.10 -18.01 4.69
CA PRO A 17 -1.20 -17.63 5.24
C PRO A 17 -1.06 -16.87 6.57
N TYR A 18 -1.88 -15.83 6.76
CA TYR A 18 -2.01 -15.03 7.98
C TYR A 18 -0.70 -14.39 8.51
N ARG A 19 0.24 -14.04 7.63
CA ARG A 19 1.46 -13.31 7.99
C ARG A 19 1.48 -11.90 7.40
N PRO A 20 0.68 -10.96 7.97
CA PRO A 20 0.64 -9.58 7.50
C PRO A 20 2.03 -8.91 7.57
N ASP A 21 2.90 -9.34 8.48
CA ASP A 21 4.27 -8.82 8.63
C ASP A 21 5.14 -9.01 7.37
N PHE A 22 4.83 -10.02 6.55
CA PHE A 22 5.58 -10.29 5.32
C PHE A 22 5.04 -9.53 4.11
N ASN A 23 3.95 -8.78 4.25
CA ASN A 23 3.43 -7.94 3.19
C ASN A 23 3.87 -6.48 3.43
N PRO A 24 4.84 -5.95 2.65
CA PRO A 24 5.34 -4.59 2.83
C PRO A 24 4.24 -3.52 2.77
N VAL A 25 3.14 -3.79 2.06
CA VAL A 25 2.00 -2.85 1.95
C VAL A 25 1.37 -2.53 3.31
N GLU A 26 1.39 -3.47 4.25
CA GLU A 26 0.81 -3.27 5.59
C GLU A 26 1.52 -2.16 6.36
N LYS A 27 2.84 -2.01 6.18
CA LYS A 27 3.63 -0.92 6.77
C LYS A 27 3.21 0.44 6.21
N TYR A 28 2.94 0.51 4.91
CA TYR A 28 2.42 1.73 4.28
C TYR A 28 1.01 2.06 4.78
N TRP A 29 0.13 1.06 4.91
CA TRP A 29 -1.21 1.26 5.48
C TRP A 29 -1.18 1.73 6.93
N ALA A 30 -0.29 1.19 7.76
CA ALA A 30 -0.09 1.66 9.13
C ALA A 30 0.31 3.15 9.16
N ARG A 31 1.23 3.57 8.26
CA ARG A 31 1.64 4.97 8.13
C ARG A 31 0.50 5.88 7.66
N ILE A 32 -0.29 5.46 6.67
CA ILE A 32 -1.46 6.22 6.17
C ILE A 32 -2.47 6.43 7.29
N LYS A 33 -2.81 5.35 8.02
CA LYS A 33 -3.77 5.42 9.14
C LYS A 33 -3.30 6.38 10.23
N LYS A 34 -1.98 6.40 10.52
CA LYS A 34 -1.39 7.36 11.44
C LYS A 34 -1.52 8.80 10.95
N ILE A 35 -1.17 9.09 9.69
CA ILE A 35 -1.33 10.43 9.09
C ILE A 35 -2.79 10.89 9.17
N ARG A 36 -3.73 10.02 8.84
CA ARG A 36 -5.17 10.31 8.94
C ARG A 36 -5.56 10.71 10.37
N GLN A 37 -5.09 9.97 11.37
CA GLN A 37 -5.38 10.24 12.77
C GLN A 37 -4.74 11.55 13.25
N ASP A 38 -3.46 11.74 12.97
CA ASP A 38 -2.70 12.92 13.40
C ASP A 38 -3.28 14.20 12.81
N TRP A 39 -3.71 14.17 11.54
CA TRP A 39 -4.21 15.34 10.82
C TRP A 39 -5.74 15.45 10.82
N ARG A 40 -6.43 14.50 11.48
CA ARG A 40 -7.90 14.42 11.57
C ARG A 40 -8.59 14.54 10.22
N LEU A 41 -8.01 13.90 9.19
CA LEU A 41 -8.57 13.90 7.85
C LEU A 41 -9.81 13.01 7.78
N ASP A 42 -10.92 13.61 7.36
CA ASP A 42 -12.21 12.96 7.11
C ASP A 42 -12.43 12.68 5.61
N CYS A 43 -11.79 13.46 4.73
CA CYS A 43 -11.83 13.28 3.29
C CYS A 43 -10.77 12.28 2.79
N ILE A 44 -11.22 11.23 2.10
CA ILE A 44 -10.38 10.19 1.51
C ILE A 44 -9.50 10.76 0.38
N ASP A 45 -10.02 11.62 -0.48
CA ASP A 45 -9.24 12.22 -1.59
C ASP A 45 -8.09 13.07 -1.06
N THR A 46 -8.34 13.81 0.01
CA THR A 46 -7.32 14.62 0.69
C THR A 46 -6.23 13.73 1.28
N LEU A 47 -6.61 12.63 1.92
CA LEU A 47 -5.67 11.64 2.47
C LEU A 47 -4.81 11.02 1.36
N PHE A 48 -5.40 10.61 0.23
CA PHE A 48 -4.68 10.05 -0.89
C PHE A 48 -3.74 11.07 -1.55
N PHE A 49 -4.17 12.31 -1.72
CA PHE A 49 -3.31 13.38 -2.24
C PHE A 49 -2.04 13.54 -1.41
N TYR A 50 -2.18 13.62 -0.08
CA TYR A 50 -1.03 13.72 0.82
C TYR A 50 -0.20 12.44 0.85
N PHE A 51 -0.83 11.26 0.87
CA PHE A 51 -0.11 10.00 0.81
C PHE A 51 0.75 9.89 -0.45
N MET A 52 0.17 10.13 -1.63
CA MET A 52 0.89 10.10 -2.89
C MET A 52 2.03 11.10 -2.87
N ARG A 53 1.79 12.34 -2.44
CA ARG A 53 2.83 13.38 -2.34
C ARG A 53 3.97 13.03 -1.36
N ILE A 54 3.68 12.30 -0.28
CA ILE A 54 4.68 11.91 0.73
C ILE A 54 5.44 10.64 0.31
N CYS A 55 4.79 9.75 -0.46
CA CYS A 55 5.36 8.46 -0.85
C CYS A 55 6.07 8.47 -2.21
N THR A 56 5.85 9.47 -3.06
CA THR A 56 6.56 9.63 -4.35
C THR A 56 7.88 10.41 -4.24
N VAL A 57 8.34 10.73 -3.03
CA VAL A 57 9.61 11.47 -2.79
C VAL A 57 10.80 10.51 -2.54
N PHE A 58 10.62 9.21 -2.78
CA PHE A 58 11.70 8.21 -2.83
C PHE A 58 11.48 7.30 -4.06
#